data_AF-A0A954CR72-F1
#
_entry.id   AF-A0A954CR72-F1
#
_cell.length_a   1.000
_cell.length_b   1.000
_cell.length_c   1.000
_cell.angle_alpha   90.00
_cell.angle_beta   90.00
_cell.angle_gamma   90.00
#
_symmetry.space_group_name_H-M   'P 1'
#
loop_
_entity.id
_entity.type
_entity.pdbx_description
1 polymer ?
#
loop_
_entity_poly.entity_id
_entity_poly.type
_entity_poly.pdbx_seq_one_letter_code
_entity_poly.pdbx_strand_id
1 'polypeptide(L)' 'MSRYKIANLNAQSSQVELSKLERSLKSLQGVRSVKIVASRSEFSIDYTGIEPNVAVLKEACTSVGFQFSRKMSV' A
#
# COMPACT_ATOMS: atom_id res chain seq x y z
N MET A 1 -10.08 -11.20 -2.34
CA MET A 1 -8.92 -10.54 -1.71
C MET A 1 -8.32 -9.63 -2.77
N SER A 2 -8.05 -8.37 -2.44
CA SER A 2 -7.52 -7.42 -3.41
C SER A 2 -6.05 -7.15 -3.15
N ARG A 3 -5.21 -7.21 -4.19
CA ARG A 3 -3.78 -6.96 -4.09
C ARG A 3 -3.35 -5.77 -4.96
N TYR A 4 -2.47 -4.93 -4.41
CA TYR A 4 -1.90 -3.78 -5.11
C TYR A 4 -0.39 -3.86 -5.16
N LYS A 5 0.18 -3.50 -6.31
CA LYS A 5 1.63 -3.36 -6.47
C LYS A 5 2.02 -1.88 -6.48
N ILE A 6 2.99 -1.56 -5.64
CA ILE A 6 3.56 -0.22 -5.51
C ILE A 6 5.04 -0.32 -5.84
N ALA A 7 5.52 0.58 -6.70
CA ALA A 7 6.92 0.61 -7.06
C ALA A 7 7.72 1.19 -5.90
N ASN A 8 8.73 0.45 -5.46
CA ASN A 8 9.66 0.94 -4.48
C ASN A 8 10.82 1.67 -5.16
N LEU A 9 10.63 2.95 -5.47
CA LEU A 9 11.69 3.75 -6.08
C LEU A 9 12.79 4.15 -5.08
N ASN A 10 12.52 4.04 -3.78
CA ASN A 10 13.50 4.23 -2.73
C ASN A 10 14.06 2.89 -2.28
N ALA A 11 15.27 2.54 -2.73
CA ALA A 11 15.96 1.33 -2.32
C ALA A 11 16.18 1.22 -0.78
N GLN A 12 15.97 2.32 -0.04
CA GLN A 12 16.06 2.43 1.43
C GLN A 12 14.71 2.68 2.11
N SER A 13 13.60 2.29 1.50
CA SER A 13 12.28 2.41 2.14
C SER A 13 12.29 1.75 3.52
N SER A 14 12.33 2.61 4.53
CA SER A 14 12.49 2.19 5.91
C SER A 14 11.21 1.53 6.39
N GLN A 15 11.35 0.53 7.25
CA GLN A 15 10.22 -0.15 7.89
C GLN A 15 9.22 0.84 8.55
N VAL A 16 9.70 2.03 8.91
CA VAL A 16 8.93 3.18 9.40
C VAL A 16 7.92 3.70 8.38
N GLU A 17 8.31 3.91 7.12
CA GLU A 17 7.42 4.43 6.07
C GLU A 17 6.33 3.41 5.72
N LEU A 18 6.70 2.12 5.70
CA LEU A 18 5.75 1.01 5.51
C LEU A 18 4.74 0.95 6.65
N SER A 19 5.19 1.13 7.90
CA SER A 19 4.30 1.14 9.07
C SER A 19 3.35 2.34 9.07
N LYS A 20 3.81 3.52 8.62
CA LYS A 20 2.96 4.70 8.42
C LYS A 20 1.88 4.43 7.36
N LEU A 21 2.29 3.87 6.22
CA LEU A 21 1.37 3.52 5.14
C LEU A 21 0.32 2.50 5.61
N GLU A 22 0.74 1.44 6.31
CA GLU A 22 -0.18 0.43 6.85
C GLU A 22 -1.21 1.06 7.80
N ARG A 23 -0.80 1.97 8.70
CA ARG A 23 -1.71 2.70 9.59
C ARG A 23 -2.69 3.58 8.81
N SER A 24 -2.22 4.36 7.84
CA SER A 24 -3.09 5.21 7.01
C SER A 24 -4.14 4.37 6.28
N LEU A 25 -3.74 3.23 5.72
CA LEU A 25 -4.63 2.35 4.98
C LEU A 25 -5.61 1.58 5.88
N LYS A 26 -5.16 1.16 7.07
CA LYS A 26 -6.02 0.50 8.06
C LYS A 26 -7.06 1.45 8.64
N SER A 27 -6.80 2.75 8.63
CA SER A 27 -7.76 3.78 9.04
C SER A 27 -8.87 4.04 8.01
N LEU A 28 -8.78 3.46 6.81
CA LEU A 28 -9.78 3.64 5.77
C LEU A 28 -11.05 2.85 6.10
N GLN A 29 -12.19 3.49 5.88
CA GLN A 29 -13.48 2.92 6.23
C GLN A 29 -13.73 1.62 5.46
N GLY A 30 -14.05 0.55 6.19
CA GLY A 30 -14.35 -0.77 5.64
C GLY A 30 -13.13 -1.66 5.40
N VAL A 31 -11.91 -1.16 5.58
CA VAL A 31 -10.71 -1.99 5.57
C VAL A 31 -10.64 -2.80 6.87
N ARG A 32 -10.67 -4.14 6.75
CA ARG A 32 -10.62 -5.04 7.91
C ARG A 32 -9.18 -5.39 8.28
N SER A 33 -8.32 -5.57 7.28
CA SER A 33 -6.90 -5.83 7.47
C SER A 33 -6.10 -5.36 6.26
N VAL A 34 -4.90 -4.86 6.52
CA VAL A 34 -3.90 -4.46 5.52
C VAL A 34 -2.64 -5.24 5.85
N LYS A 35 -2.06 -5.90 4.85
CA LYS A 35 -0.75 -6.52 4.97
C LYS A 35 0.14 -5.98 3.87
N ILE A 36 1.25 -5.37 4.27
CA ILE A 36 2.26 -4.85 3.33
C ILE A 36 3.43 -5.82 3.28
N VAL A 37 3.73 -6.31 2.08
CA VAL A 37 4.88 -7.19 1.80
C VAL A 37 5.88 -6.42 0.96
N ALA A 38 7.03 -6.12 1.56
CA ALA A 38 8.14 -5.48 0.86
C ALA A 38 9.05 -6.50 0.19
N SER A 39 9.42 -6.23 -1.06
CA SER A 39 10.46 -6.90 -1.83
C SER A 39 11.47 -5.86 -2.32
N ARG A 40 12.62 -6.32 -2.84
CA ARG A 40 13.76 -5.45 -3.22
C ARG A 40 13.38 -4.20 -4.02
N SER A 41 12.40 -4.29 -4.92
CA SER A 41 12.00 -3.20 -5.83
C SER A 41 10.49 -2.92 -5.83
N GLU A 42 9.69 -3.67 -5.07
CA GLU A 42 8.24 -3.51 -5.07
C GLU A 42 7.63 -3.78 -3.70
N PHE A 43 6.47 -3.19 -3.45
CA PHE A 43 5.60 -3.54 -2.35
C PHE A 43 4.31 -4.14 -2.88
N SER A 44 3.84 -5.19 -2.22
CA SER A 44 2.49 -5.70 -2.39
C SER A 44 1.66 -5.33 -1.18
N ILE A 45 0.47 -4.79 -1.39
CA ILE A 45 -0.51 -4.54 -0.34
C ILE A 45 -1.69 -5.48 -0.54
N ASP A 46 -1.91 -6.36 0.42
CA ASP A 46 -3.07 -7.23 0.50
C ASP A 46 -4.13 -6.58 1.40
N TYR A 47 -5.31 -6.37 0.84
CA TYR A 47 -6.48 -5.87 1.56
C TYR A 47 -7.48 -6.99 1.82
N THR A 48 -7.99 -6.99 3.06
CA THR A 48 -9.14 -7.79 3.46
C THR A 48 -10.27 -6.87 3.89
N GLY A 49 -11.48 -7.06 3.37
CA GLY A 49 -12.65 -6.20 3.63
C GLY A 49 -13.04 -5.37 2.41
N ILE A 50 -13.52 -4.15 2.65
CA ILE A 50 -13.83 -3.17 1.60
C ILE A 50 -12.52 -2.64 1.04
N GLU A 51 -12.39 -2.76 -0.28
CA GLU A 51 -11.25 -2.26 -1.01
C GLU A 51 -11.27 -0.72 -1.02
N PRO A 52 -10.18 -0.04 -0.60
CA PRO A 52 -10.12 1.40 -0.68
C PRO A 52 -10.01 1.87 -2.14
N ASN A 53 -10.56 3.05 -2.40
CA ASN A 53 -10.49 3.64 -3.73
C ASN A 53 -9.02 3.82 -4.17
N VAL A 54 -8.71 3.47 -5.42
CA VAL A 54 -7.38 3.60 -6.02
C VAL A 54 -6.80 5.00 -5.85
N ALA A 55 -7.66 6.04 -5.90
CA ALA A 55 -7.22 7.42 -5.67
C ALA A 55 -6.65 7.62 -4.25
N VAL A 56 -7.35 7.12 -3.22
CA VAL A 56 -6.92 7.22 -1.82
C VAL A 56 -5.63 6.43 -1.60
N LEU A 57 -5.51 5.27 -2.23
CA LEU A 57 -4.31 4.45 -2.20
C LEU A 57 -3.11 5.19 -2.81
N LYS A 58 -3.32 5.86 -3.95
CA LYS A 58 -2.30 6.68 -4.62
C LYS A 58 -1.85 7.84 -3.73
N GLU A 59 -2.78 8.57 -3.11
CA GLU A 59 -2.44 9.67 -2.21
C GLU A 59 -1.67 9.19 -0.98
N ALA A 60 -2.12 8.09 -0.35
CA ALA A 60 -1.43 7.50 0.79
C ALA A 60 0.01 7.07 0.44
N CYS A 61 0.22 6.46 -0.73
CA CYS A 61 1.54 6.11 -1.23
C CYS A 61 2.40 7.36 -1.49
N THR A 62 1.83 8.37 -2.16
CA THR A 62 2.54 9.59 -2.52
C THR A 62 2.96 10.38 -1.27
N SER A 63 2.10 10.39 -0.24
CA SER A 63 2.37 11.03 1.05
C SER A 63 3.56 10.42 1.81
N VAL A 64 3.90 9.16 1.56
CA VAL A 64 5.08 8.48 2.12
C VAL A 64 6.22 8.35 1.10
N GLY A 65 6.16 9.10 -0.01
CA GLY A 65 7.20 9.09 -1.04
C GLY A 65 7.26 7.82 -1.90
N PHE A 66 6.20 7.00 -1.92
CA PHE A 66 6.10 5.83 -2.80
C PHE A 66 5.27 6.13 -4.04
N GLN A 67 5.69 5.55 -5.17
CA GLN A 67 4.97 5.69 -6.42
C GLN A 67 4.06 4.48 -6.64
N PHE A 68 2.75 4.73 -6.67
CA PHE A 68 1.78 3.68 -6.96
C PHE A 68 1.98 3.16 -8.39
N SER A 69 2.15 1.84 -8.55
CA SER A 69 2.48 1.24 -9.84
C SER A 69 1.24 0.74 -10.56
N ARG A 70 0.50 -0.23 -10.00
CA ARG A 70 -0.75 -0.74 -10.59
C ARG A 70 -1.56 -1.63 -9.64
N LYS A 71 -2.87 -1.70 -9.86
CA LYS A 71 -3.74 -2.71 -9.26
C LYS A 71 -3.50 -4.07 -9.92
N MET A 72 -3.37 -5.14 -9.12
CA MET A 72 -3.43 -6.52 -9.61
C MET A 72 -4.69 -7.16 -9.04
N SER A 73 -5.74 -7.22 -9.84
CA SER A 73 -6.87 -8.09 -9.51
C SER A 73 -6.41 -9.54 -9.67
N VAL A 74 -6.40 -10.29 -8.57
CA VAL A 74 -6.28 -11.75 -8.54
C VAL A 74 -7.65 -12.34 -8.31
#